data_AF-A0A2D6STN5-F1
#
_entry.id   AF-A0A2D6STN5-F1
#
_cell.length_a   1.000
_cell.length_b   1.000
_cell.length_c   1.000
_cell.angle_alpha   90.00
_cell.angle_beta   90.00
_cell.angle_gamma   90.00
#
_symmetry.space_group_name_H-M   'P 1'
#
loop_
_entity.id
_entity.type
_entity.pdbx_description
1 polymer ?
#
loop_
_entity_poly.entity_id
_entity_poly.type
_entity_poly.pdbx_seq_one_letter_code
_entity_poly.pdbx_strand_id
1 'polypeptide(L)'
;MTPFWTTPRSNFVLRFLLAMLLTIATTSLHAMKKPSAPENADTPPGAKASTSPLKLTLTLPRDGARLSALIRGTATLKAHLTNTSDQDLMLWPLLTVNLQDAKGKPVTKTRNIGRYGLRTTNSIIEGVAFAKVEAGKTHTIDINLKQYVGGDDVISGWHLPAPGKYRFQLHYKYDAAYARKAYGRGCKNLDDPAQPWNQALEVELKKTVEINVTR
;
A
#
# COMPACT_ATOMS: atom_id res chain seq x y z
N MET A 1 -58.92 19.79 -15.54
CA MET A 1 -57.76 20.66 -15.29
C MET A 1 -56.63 20.22 -16.20
N THR A 2 -56.48 20.92 -17.32
CA THR A 2 -55.24 21.11 -18.07
C THR A 2 -54.22 21.86 -17.19
N PRO A 3 -52.90 21.97 -17.50
CA PRO A 3 -52.15 21.47 -18.69
C PRO A 3 -50.64 21.08 -18.45
N PHE A 4 -49.92 20.82 -19.57
CA PHE A 4 -48.57 21.35 -19.90
C PHE A 4 -47.35 20.72 -19.13
N TRP A 5 -46.29 20.15 -19.72
CA TRP A 5 -45.56 20.41 -20.97
C TRP A 5 -44.81 19.17 -21.49
N THR A 6 -44.85 18.98 -22.81
CA THR A 6 -43.81 18.35 -23.63
C THR A 6 -42.73 19.38 -23.96
N THR A 7 -41.45 19.01 -23.88
CA THR A 7 -40.40 19.62 -24.75
C THR A 7 -39.23 18.65 -24.99
N PRO A 8 -38.57 18.76 -26.16
CA PRO A 8 -37.73 17.74 -26.77
C PRO A 8 -36.24 17.94 -26.48
N ARG A 9 -35.47 16.85 -26.51
CA ARG A 9 -34.00 16.90 -26.59
C ARG A 9 -33.59 17.38 -27.99
N SER A 10 -32.99 18.56 -28.06
CA SER A 10 -32.42 19.12 -29.27
C SER A 10 -31.13 18.38 -29.66
N ASN A 11 -31.09 17.95 -30.90
CA ASN A 11 -29.85 17.71 -31.64
C ASN A 11 -29.08 19.03 -31.78
N PHE A 12 -27.81 19.04 -31.42
CA PHE A 12 -26.86 20.04 -31.91
C PHE A 12 -25.56 19.35 -32.33
N VAL A 13 -25.40 19.21 -33.66
CA VAL A 13 -24.19 19.53 -34.45
C VAL A 13 -22.89 18.84 -33.98
N LEU A 14 -22.46 17.68 -34.51
CA LEU A 14 -21.95 17.37 -35.86
C LEU A 14 -20.99 18.43 -36.46
N ARG A 15 -19.76 17.98 -36.77
CA ARG A 15 -18.73 18.53 -37.69
C ARG A 15 -17.66 19.41 -37.03
N PHE A 16 -16.44 18.88 -36.91
CA PHE A 16 -15.29 19.37 -37.68
C PHE A 16 -14.13 18.35 -37.56
N LEU A 17 -13.65 17.89 -38.72
CA LEU A 17 -12.56 16.94 -38.93
C LEU A 17 -11.68 17.50 -40.06
N LEU A 18 -10.38 17.17 -40.03
CA LEU A 18 -9.34 17.29 -41.09
C LEU A 18 -8.79 18.72 -41.36
N ALA A 19 -7.51 18.98 -41.70
CA ALA A 19 -6.31 18.21 -42.12
C ALA A 19 -5.09 19.18 -41.96
N MET A 20 -3.88 18.79 -41.53
CA MET A 20 -2.77 18.06 -42.18
C MET A 20 -1.85 18.88 -43.14
N LEU A 21 -0.54 18.55 -43.11
CA LEU A 21 0.61 18.82 -44.03
C LEU A 21 1.61 19.92 -43.57
N LEU A 22 2.92 19.73 -43.30
CA LEU A 22 4.04 18.85 -43.74
C LEU A 22 4.91 19.44 -44.88
N THR A 23 6.19 19.73 -44.60
CA THR A 23 7.41 19.62 -45.47
C THR A 23 8.65 20.08 -44.65
N ILE A 24 9.63 19.24 -44.26
CA ILE A 24 10.77 18.60 -44.98
C ILE A 24 11.86 19.58 -45.47
N ALA A 25 13.09 19.43 -44.94
CA ALA A 25 14.33 19.53 -45.71
C ALA A 25 15.54 18.92 -44.95
N THR A 26 16.21 18.00 -45.65
CA THR A 26 17.44 17.25 -45.35
C THR A 26 18.71 17.96 -45.84
N THR A 27 19.85 17.77 -45.16
CA THR A 27 21.28 17.68 -45.64
C THR A 27 22.18 17.78 -44.39
N SER A 28 23.31 17.11 -44.14
CA SER A 28 24.23 16.25 -44.91
C SER A 28 25.10 15.44 -43.93
N LEU A 29 25.55 14.25 -44.34
CA LEU A 29 26.72 13.55 -43.80
C LEU A 29 27.98 14.40 -44.04
N HIS A 30 28.88 14.48 -43.06
CA HIS A 30 30.34 14.51 -43.25
C HIS A 30 31.03 13.89 -42.02
N ALA A 31 32.17 13.28 -42.29
CA ALA A 31 32.86 12.31 -41.48
C ALA A 31 33.79 12.91 -40.41
N MET A 32 34.27 12.01 -39.54
CA MET A 32 35.48 12.07 -38.72
C MET A 32 35.45 12.96 -37.47
N LYS A 33 35.52 12.33 -36.29
CA LYS A 33 36.80 12.03 -35.60
C LYS A 33 36.47 11.36 -34.27
N LYS A 34 37.10 10.22 -33.99
CA LYS A 34 37.07 9.55 -32.69
C LYS A 34 38.15 10.20 -31.80
N PRO A 35 37.82 10.77 -30.64
CA PRO A 35 38.76 10.90 -29.54
C PRO A 35 38.40 9.84 -28.49
N SER A 36 39.34 8.95 -28.27
CA SER A 36 39.44 8.10 -27.08
C SER A 36 39.21 8.91 -25.80
N ALA A 37 38.20 8.52 -25.03
CA ALA A 37 37.98 9.02 -23.68
C ALA A 37 39.13 8.54 -22.76
N PRO A 38 39.75 9.42 -21.97
CA PRO A 38 40.49 9.00 -20.79
C PRO A 38 39.48 8.62 -19.70
N GLU A 39 39.42 7.31 -19.47
CA GLU A 39 39.50 6.65 -18.17
C GLU A 39 39.65 7.55 -16.92
N ASN A 40 38.76 7.31 -15.95
CA ASN A 40 38.79 7.65 -14.52
C ASN A 40 38.59 9.11 -14.08
N ALA A 41 37.34 9.41 -13.71
CA ALA A 41 37.05 10.40 -12.67
C ALA A 41 35.87 9.90 -11.79
N ASP A 42 36.21 9.58 -10.56
CA ASP A 42 35.43 9.71 -9.33
C ASP A 42 34.02 9.10 -9.26
N THR A 43 33.99 7.81 -8.90
CA THR A 43 32.83 7.24 -8.19
C THR A 43 32.89 7.70 -6.73
N PRO A 44 31.85 8.37 -6.18
CA PRO A 44 31.84 8.73 -4.77
C PRO A 44 31.85 7.47 -3.90
N PRO A 45 32.72 7.37 -2.88
CA PRO A 45 32.76 6.22 -1.99
C PRO A 45 31.59 6.29 -1.00
N GLY A 46 30.81 5.21 -0.94
CA GLY A 46 30.02 4.90 0.25
C GLY A 46 28.64 5.55 0.36
N ALA A 47 27.73 5.28 -0.57
CA ALA A 47 26.31 5.24 -0.23
C ALA A 47 26.07 4.03 0.69
N LYS A 48 26.27 4.20 2.01
CA LYS A 48 25.77 3.22 2.99
C LYS A 48 24.29 3.04 2.68
N ALA A 49 23.88 1.84 2.28
CA ALA A 49 22.48 1.50 2.15
C ALA A 49 21.81 1.91 3.46
N SER A 50 20.92 2.89 3.41
CA SER A 50 20.16 3.33 4.58
C SER A 50 19.28 2.15 4.99
N THR A 51 19.76 1.38 5.95
CA THR A 51 19.01 0.26 6.50
C THR A 51 17.88 0.87 7.32
N SER A 52 16.64 0.70 6.84
CA SER A 52 15.44 1.11 7.59
C SER A 52 15.55 0.64 9.05
N PRO A 53 15.21 1.49 10.05
CA PRO A 53 15.22 1.11 11.47
C PRO A 53 14.10 0.11 11.82
N LEU A 54 13.28 -0.25 10.84
CA LEU A 54 12.17 -1.18 10.97
C LEU A 54 12.30 -2.33 9.96
N LYS A 55 12.19 -3.56 10.48
CA LYS A 55 12.22 -4.79 9.68
C LYS A 55 10.84 -5.46 9.67
N LEU A 56 10.34 -5.77 8.47
CA LEU A 56 9.08 -6.48 8.27
C LEU A 56 9.32 -7.97 7.95
N THR A 57 8.74 -8.87 8.73
CA THR A 57 8.73 -10.31 8.47
C THR A 57 7.32 -10.89 8.58
N LEU A 58 7.11 -12.11 8.09
CA LEU A 58 5.85 -12.84 8.18
C LEU A 58 6.13 -14.23 8.73
N THR A 59 5.40 -14.63 9.75
CA THR A 59 5.47 -15.96 10.36
C THR A 59 4.19 -16.74 10.10
N LEU A 60 4.37 -18.03 9.81
CA LEU A 60 3.31 -19.00 9.61
C LEU A 60 2.95 -19.71 10.93
N PRO A 61 1.69 -20.13 11.11
CA PRO A 61 1.32 -20.98 12.24
C PRO A 61 2.07 -22.31 12.21
N ARG A 62 2.45 -22.83 13.39
CA ARG A 62 3.30 -24.04 13.57
C ARG A 62 2.75 -25.28 12.85
N ASP A 63 1.42 -25.43 12.79
CA ASP A 63 0.77 -26.62 12.21
C ASP A 63 0.62 -26.56 10.67
N GLY A 64 1.29 -25.61 10.03
CA GLY A 64 1.17 -25.34 8.60
C GLY A 64 -0.11 -24.56 8.27
N ALA A 65 -0.09 -23.88 7.13
CA ALA A 65 -1.21 -23.11 6.62
C ALA A 65 -2.31 -24.02 6.03
N ARG A 66 -2.98 -24.82 6.87
CA ARG A 66 -4.12 -25.64 6.40
C ARG A 66 -5.24 -24.76 5.88
N LEU A 67 -5.74 -25.08 4.69
CA LEU A 67 -6.79 -24.33 4.01
C LEU A 67 -8.01 -24.13 4.91
N SER A 68 -8.47 -25.21 5.54
CA SER A 68 -9.65 -25.18 6.40
C SER A 68 -9.48 -24.31 7.64
N ALA A 69 -8.27 -24.21 8.20
CA ALA A 69 -7.99 -23.36 9.36
C ALA A 69 -7.94 -21.87 8.98
N LEU A 70 -7.35 -21.56 7.82
CA LEU A 70 -7.29 -20.20 7.29
C LEU A 70 -8.68 -19.65 6.93
N ILE A 71 -9.51 -20.44 6.25
CA ILE A 71 -10.87 -20.01 5.84
C ILE A 71 -11.78 -19.87 7.06
N ARG A 72 -11.66 -20.74 8.06
CA ARG A 72 -12.44 -20.64 9.31
C ARG A 72 -11.96 -19.51 10.23
N GLY A 73 -10.75 -18.99 9.99
CA GLY A 73 -10.11 -17.97 10.83
C GLY A 73 -9.57 -18.52 12.15
N THR A 74 -9.35 -19.84 12.24
CA THR A 74 -8.74 -20.48 13.43
C THR A 74 -7.22 -20.51 13.34
N ALA A 75 -6.65 -20.20 12.17
CA ALA A 75 -5.23 -19.96 11.97
C ALA A 75 -5.02 -18.53 11.45
N THR A 76 -4.05 -17.84 12.05
CA THR A 76 -3.73 -16.44 11.77
C THR A 76 -2.25 -16.35 11.40
N LEU A 77 -1.95 -15.67 10.29
CA LEU A 77 -0.56 -15.34 9.95
C LEU A 77 -0.15 -14.11 10.73
N LYS A 78 1.13 -14.00 11.08
CA LYS A 78 1.62 -12.88 11.90
C LYS A 78 2.66 -12.09 11.14
N ALA A 79 2.35 -10.83 10.84
CA ALA A 79 3.35 -9.89 10.37
C ALA A 79 4.06 -9.26 11.58
N HIS A 80 5.39 -9.23 11.55
CA HIS A 80 6.21 -8.68 12.62
C HIS A 80 6.95 -7.45 12.11
N LEU A 81 6.78 -6.35 12.83
CA LEU A 81 7.51 -5.11 12.66
C LEU A 81 8.50 -5.00 13.82
N THR A 82 9.75 -5.38 13.55
CA THR A 82 10.83 -5.38 14.54
C THR A 82 11.61 -4.07 14.46
N ASN A 83 11.70 -3.37 15.58
CA ASN A 83 12.55 -2.20 15.74
C ASN A 83 14.02 -2.65 15.84
N THR A 84 14.82 -2.30 14.85
CA THR A 84 16.25 -2.62 14.78
C THR A 84 17.15 -1.43 15.14
N SER A 85 16.56 -0.31 15.57
CA SER A 85 17.29 0.85 16.07
C SER A 85 17.52 0.77 17.57
N ASP A 86 18.27 1.74 18.09
CA ASP A 86 18.56 1.98 19.50
C ASP A 86 17.54 2.93 20.17
N GLN A 87 16.52 3.38 19.44
CA GLN A 87 15.50 4.31 19.92
C GLN A 87 14.11 3.69 19.89
N ASP A 88 13.20 4.19 20.73
CA ASP A 88 11.79 3.82 20.65
C ASP A 88 11.15 4.41 19.38
N LEU A 89 10.33 3.60 18.70
CA LEU A 89 9.63 4.03 17.49
C LEU A 89 8.14 4.11 17.74
N MET A 90 7.50 5.17 17.26
CA MET A 90 6.04 5.23 17.15
C MET A 90 5.64 4.70 15.76
N LEU A 91 4.75 3.73 15.70
CA LEU A 91 4.38 3.04 14.47
C LEU A 91 2.90 3.26 14.14
N TRP A 92 2.64 3.39 12.84
CA TRP A 92 1.30 3.21 12.29
C TRP A 92 0.86 1.75 12.50
N PRO A 93 -0.37 1.48 12.95
CA PRO A 93 -0.76 0.11 13.29
C PRO A 93 -1.30 -0.69 12.10
N LEU A 94 -1.44 -0.08 10.92
CA LEU A 94 -2.11 -0.70 9.77
C LEU A 94 -1.09 -1.20 8.73
N LEU A 95 -1.45 -2.30 8.07
CA LEU A 95 -0.65 -2.98 7.06
C LEU A 95 -1.55 -3.37 5.89
N THR A 96 -1.14 -3.05 4.67
CA THR A 96 -1.89 -3.45 3.48
C THR A 96 -1.42 -4.82 3.02
N VAL A 97 -2.38 -5.73 2.79
CA VAL A 97 -2.13 -7.10 2.37
C VAL A 97 -2.82 -7.36 1.03
N ASN A 98 -2.04 -7.71 0.01
CA ASN A 98 -2.56 -8.22 -1.25
C ASN A 98 -2.21 -9.71 -1.37
N LEU A 99 -3.21 -10.51 -1.69
CA LEU A 99 -3.07 -11.96 -1.83
C LEU A 99 -3.19 -12.35 -3.30
N GLN A 100 -2.21 -13.10 -3.79
CA GLN A 100 -2.19 -13.63 -5.16
C GLN A 100 -2.07 -15.15 -5.15
N ASP A 101 -2.61 -15.80 -6.17
CA ASP A 101 -2.43 -17.23 -6.42
C ASP A 101 -1.04 -17.55 -7.01
N ALA A 102 -0.77 -18.83 -7.26
CA ALA A 102 0.47 -19.29 -7.87
C ALA A 102 0.77 -18.65 -9.24
N LYS A 103 -0.27 -18.25 -9.98
CA LYS A 103 -0.18 -17.59 -11.29
C LYS A 103 -0.05 -16.06 -11.18
N GLY A 104 -0.04 -15.52 -9.96
CA GLY A 104 0.02 -14.08 -9.71
C GLY A 104 -1.32 -13.36 -9.85
N LYS A 105 -2.44 -14.09 -10.02
CA LYS A 105 -3.76 -13.48 -10.08
C LYS A 105 -4.23 -13.11 -8.67
N PRO A 106 -4.86 -11.94 -8.48
CA PRO A 106 -5.45 -11.59 -7.19
C PRO A 106 -6.47 -12.65 -6.73
N VAL A 107 -6.39 -13.05 -5.47
CA VAL A 107 -7.37 -13.93 -4.85
C VAL A 107 -8.65 -13.14 -4.58
N THR A 108 -9.80 -13.75 -4.89
CA THR A 108 -11.11 -13.13 -4.70
C THR A 108 -11.34 -12.73 -3.25
N LYS A 109 -11.70 -11.46 -3.04
CA LYS A 109 -12.09 -10.95 -1.73
C LYS A 109 -13.52 -11.39 -1.40
N THR A 110 -13.74 -11.91 -0.20
CA THR A 110 -15.08 -12.20 0.36
C THR A 110 -15.68 -11.01 1.10
N ARG A 111 -14.83 -10.06 1.48
CA ARG A 111 -15.20 -8.83 2.16
C ARG A 111 -14.31 -7.70 1.66
N ASN A 112 -14.92 -6.54 1.43
CA ASN A 112 -14.22 -5.31 1.05
C ASN A 112 -15.04 -4.12 1.58
N ILE A 113 -14.93 -3.88 2.89
CA ILE A 113 -15.71 -2.85 3.58
C ILE A 113 -14.77 -1.69 3.87
N GLY A 114 -15.16 -0.47 3.48
CA GLY A 114 -14.41 0.73 3.84
C GLY A 114 -14.31 0.86 5.36
N ARG A 115 -13.09 1.03 5.88
CA ARG A 115 -12.81 1.06 7.33
C ARG A 115 -13.53 2.21 8.04
N TYR A 116 -13.64 3.35 7.37
CA TYR A 116 -14.04 4.61 8.00
C TYR A 116 -15.42 5.13 7.55
N GLY A 117 -16.29 4.25 7.05
CA GLY A 117 -17.59 4.59 6.47
C GLY A 117 -18.69 4.98 7.47
N LEU A 118 -18.56 4.60 8.75
CA LEU A 118 -19.46 4.98 9.83
C LEU A 118 -18.60 5.43 11.01
N ARG A 119 -18.52 6.74 11.25
CA ARG A 119 -17.66 7.33 12.28
C ARG A 119 -18.49 7.80 13.46
N THR A 120 -18.00 7.54 14.68
CA THR A 120 -18.56 8.09 15.92
C THR A 120 -17.78 9.33 16.40
N THR A 121 -16.56 9.53 15.88
CA THR A 121 -15.70 10.69 16.15
C THR A 121 -15.54 11.55 14.91
N ASN A 122 -15.26 12.84 15.11
CA ASN A 122 -15.03 13.76 14.00
C ASN A 122 -13.72 13.47 13.25
N SER A 123 -12.70 13.00 13.98
CA SER A 123 -11.37 12.68 13.46
C SER A 123 -11.12 11.17 13.42
N ILE A 124 -10.63 10.68 12.28
CA ILE A 124 -10.20 9.28 12.14
C ILE A 124 -8.89 9.07 12.89
N ILE A 125 -7.92 9.98 12.71
CA ILE A 125 -6.54 9.76 13.16
C ILE A 125 -6.45 9.70 14.69
N GLU A 126 -7.32 10.42 15.40
CA GLU A 126 -7.47 10.36 16.86
C GLU A 126 -7.95 8.98 17.35
N GLY A 127 -8.71 8.25 16.52
CA GLY A 127 -9.19 6.91 16.83
C GLY A 127 -8.21 5.78 16.47
N VAL A 128 -7.06 6.11 15.87
CA VAL A 128 -6.04 5.12 15.49
C VAL A 128 -5.10 4.89 16.68
N ALA A 129 -5.00 3.64 17.14
CA ALA A 129 -4.09 3.26 18.21
C ALA A 129 -2.67 3.06 17.67
N PHE A 130 -1.90 4.14 17.54
CA PHE A 130 -0.48 4.08 17.21
C PHE A 130 0.28 3.22 18.22
N ALA A 131 1.25 2.45 17.73
CA ALA A 131 1.99 1.50 18.55
C ALA A 131 3.39 2.04 18.86
N LYS A 132 3.69 2.25 20.15
CA LYS A 132 5.06 2.48 20.60
C LYS A 132 5.81 1.14 20.64
N VAL A 133 6.97 1.05 19.99
CA VAL A 133 7.81 -0.14 19.93
C VAL A 133 9.21 0.21 20.41
N GLU A 134 9.57 -0.31 21.57
CA GLU A 134 10.90 -0.09 22.15
C GLU A 134 12.01 -0.68 21.27
N ALA A 135 13.23 -0.19 21.47
CA ALA A 135 14.43 -0.71 20.81
C ALA A 135 14.53 -2.25 20.94
N GLY A 136 14.77 -2.94 19.82
CA GLY A 136 14.85 -4.41 19.77
C GLY A 136 13.53 -5.16 19.96
N LYS A 137 12.40 -4.47 20.20
CA LYS A 137 11.08 -5.11 20.34
C LYS A 137 10.36 -5.25 19.01
N THR A 138 9.28 -6.02 19.04
CA THR A 138 8.47 -6.35 17.86
C THR A 138 7.01 -6.03 18.09
N HIS A 139 6.42 -5.25 17.19
CA HIS A 139 4.97 -5.13 17.06
C HIS A 139 4.44 -6.22 16.11
N THR A 140 3.29 -6.80 16.46
CA THR A 140 2.71 -7.90 15.69
C THR A 140 1.35 -7.50 15.15
N ILE A 141 1.15 -7.70 13.85
CA ILE A 141 -0.12 -7.51 13.16
C ILE A 141 -0.65 -8.87 12.74
N ASP A 142 -1.84 -9.19 13.24
CA ASP A 142 -2.53 -10.44 12.95
C ASP A 142 -3.25 -10.36 11.60
N ILE A 143 -2.91 -11.28 10.70
CA ILE A 143 -3.50 -11.41 9.37
C ILE A 143 -4.43 -12.62 9.38
N ASN A 144 -5.70 -12.36 9.71
CA ASN A 144 -6.78 -13.35 9.63
C ASN A 144 -7.45 -13.28 8.25
N LEU A 145 -7.35 -14.35 7.44
CA LEU A 145 -7.84 -14.33 6.07
C LEU A 145 -9.37 -14.31 5.95
N LYS A 146 -10.09 -14.78 6.97
CA LYS A 146 -11.55 -14.70 7.02
C LYS A 146 -12.00 -13.25 7.22
N GLN A 147 -11.34 -12.53 8.11
CA GLN A 147 -11.67 -11.16 8.47
C GLN A 147 -10.41 -10.40 8.89
N TYR A 148 -9.78 -9.75 7.93
CA TYR A 148 -8.62 -8.91 8.17
C TYR A 148 -9.02 -7.47 8.43
N VAL A 149 -8.76 -7.03 9.66
CA VAL A 149 -9.04 -5.68 10.15
C VAL A 149 -7.77 -4.86 10.33
N GLY A 150 -6.69 -5.20 9.63
CA GLY A 150 -5.42 -4.47 9.68
C GLY A 150 -5.15 -3.57 8.46
N GLY A 151 -6.00 -3.59 7.43
CA GLY A 151 -5.80 -2.77 6.21
C GLY A 151 -5.98 -1.28 6.46
N ASP A 152 -5.26 -0.42 5.75
CA ASP A 152 -5.35 1.05 5.85
C ASP A 152 -6.76 1.58 5.60
N ASP A 153 -7.33 1.28 4.43
CA ASP A 153 -8.60 1.84 3.97
C ASP A 153 -9.75 0.84 4.03
N VAL A 154 -9.44 -0.46 4.00
CA VAL A 154 -10.43 -1.53 3.84
C VAL A 154 -10.23 -2.67 4.82
N ILE A 155 -11.35 -3.10 5.40
CA ILE A 155 -11.46 -4.40 6.06
C ILE A 155 -11.68 -5.44 4.96
N SER A 156 -10.76 -6.40 4.89
CA SER A 156 -10.73 -7.40 3.82
C SER A 156 -11.02 -8.81 4.36
N GLY A 157 -11.39 -9.70 3.46
CA GLY A 157 -11.41 -11.15 3.68
C GLY A 157 -11.16 -11.84 2.34
N TRP A 158 -10.63 -13.05 2.34
CA TRP A 158 -10.28 -13.78 1.13
C TRP A 158 -10.86 -15.19 1.12
N HIS A 159 -11.28 -15.63 -0.06
CA HIS A 159 -11.65 -17.01 -0.31
C HIS A 159 -10.49 -17.71 -1.03
N LEU A 160 -9.88 -18.70 -0.37
CA LEU A 160 -8.90 -19.57 -1.02
C LEU A 160 -9.65 -20.78 -1.61
N PRO A 161 -9.71 -20.92 -2.95
CA PRO A 161 -10.55 -21.96 -3.57
C PRO A 161 -9.96 -23.37 -3.42
N ALA A 162 -8.64 -23.49 -3.30
CA ALA A 162 -7.96 -24.79 -3.24
C ALA A 162 -6.62 -24.69 -2.47
N PRO A 163 -6.07 -25.82 -1.98
CA PRO A 163 -4.68 -25.88 -1.53
C PRO A 163 -3.71 -25.52 -2.65
N GLY A 164 -2.54 -24.99 -2.30
CA GLY A 164 -1.51 -24.62 -3.25
C GLY A 164 -0.65 -23.45 -2.80
N LYS A 165 0.15 -22.92 -3.71
CA LYS A 165 1.03 -21.78 -3.44
C LYS A 165 0.26 -20.46 -3.56
N TYR A 166 0.48 -19.59 -2.58
CA TYR A 166 -0.08 -18.25 -2.53
C TYR A 166 1.01 -17.24 -2.20
N ARG A 167 0.93 -16.04 -2.79
CA ARG A 167 1.88 -14.95 -2.53
C ARG A 167 1.19 -13.84 -1.75
N PHE A 168 1.76 -13.53 -0.59
CA PHE A 168 1.37 -12.42 0.26
C PHE A 168 2.28 -11.24 -0.03
N GLN A 169 1.69 -10.16 -0.53
CA GLN A 169 2.36 -8.88 -0.72
C GLN A 169 1.94 -7.97 0.42
N LEU A 170 2.88 -7.77 1.36
CA LEU A 170 2.73 -6.90 2.51
C LEU A 170 3.30 -5.53 2.15
N HIS A 171 2.51 -4.49 2.40
CA HIS A 171 2.91 -3.10 2.20
C HIS A 171 2.61 -2.33 3.48
N TYR A 172 3.67 -2.01 4.21
CA TYR A 172 3.59 -1.15 5.38
C TYR A 172 4.03 0.24 4.95
N LYS A 173 3.14 1.22 5.07
CA LYS A 173 3.45 2.60 4.71
C LYS A 173 2.82 3.53 5.73
N TYR A 174 3.61 4.47 6.20
CA TYR A 174 3.11 5.65 6.89
C TYR A 174 3.68 6.92 6.26
N ASP A 175 2.79 7.88 6.03
CA ASP A 175 3.06 9.20 5.47
C ASP A 175 2.21 10.19 6.27
N ALA A 176 2.87 11.01 7.09
CA ALA A 176 2.19 11.89 8.03
C ALA A 176 1.42 13.01 7.30
N ALA A 177 1.94 13.49 6.17
CA ALA A 177 1.26 14.50 5.35
C ALA A 177 -0.03 13.95 4.75
N TYR A 178 0.02 12.74 4.20
CA TYR A 178 -1.16 12.04 3.71
C TYR A 178 -2.15 11.75 4.85
N ALA A 179 -1.68 11.23 5.99
CA ALA A 179 -2.52 10.90 7.12
C ALA A 179 -3.25 12.13 7.68
N ARG A 180 -2.57 13.28 7.82
CA ARG A 180 -3.20 14.54 8.23
C ARG A 180 -4.27 14.98 7.23
N LYS A 181 -3.98 14.92 5.92
CA LYS A 181 -4.94 15.30 4.88
C LYS A 181 -6.16 14.38 4.81
N ALA A 182 -5.95 13.07 4.86
CA ALA A 182 -6.98 12.06 4.67
C ALA A 182 -7.80 11.80 5.96
N TYR A 183 -7.13 11.82 7.12
CA TYR A 183 -7.67 11.34 8.39
C TYR A 183 -7.77 12.42 9.48
N GLY A 184 -7.14 13.59 9.29
CA GLY A 184 -7.05 14.65 10.28
C GLY A 184 -8.23 15.64 10.32
N ARG A 185 -9.18 15.56 9.38
CA ARG A 185 -10.37 16.43 9.39
C ARG A 185 -11.11 16.27 10.73
N GLY A 186 -11.38 17.38 11.42
CA GLY A 186 -12.10 17.38 12.70
C GLY A 186 -11.23 17.09 13.93
N CYS A 187 -9.92 16.90 13.75
CA CYS A 187 -8.95 16.78 14.85
C CYS A 187 -8.70 18.14 15.50
N LYS A 188 -8.68 18.20 16.83
CA LYS A 188 -8.50 19.46 17.57
C LYS A 188 -7.04 19.94 17.57
N ASN A 189 -6.09 19.02 17.69
CA ASN A 189 -4.66 19.31 17.85
C ASN A 189 -3.84 18.65 16.74
N LEU A 190 -4.29 18.78 15.48
CA LEU A 190 -3.70 18.04 14.36
C LEU A 190 -2.20 18.27 14.20
N ASP A 191 -1.73 19.49 14.44
CA ASP A 191 -0.34 19.91 14.22
C ASP A 191 0.54 19.88 15.48
N ASP A 192 0.01 19.41 16.61
CA ASP A 192 0.79 19.30 17.84
C ASP A 192 1.87 18.20 17.69
N PRO A 193 3.17 18.52 17.82
CA PRO A 193 4.26 17.56 17.64
C PRO A 193 4.28 16.46 18.71
N ALA A 194 3.56 16.63 19.82
CA ALA A 194 3.42 15.60 20.85
C ALA A 194 2.44 14.48 20.44
N GLN A 195 1.66 14.67 19.37
CA GLN A 195 0.65 13.69 18.96
C GLN A 195 1.28 12.45 18.30
N PRO A 196 0.73 11.24 18.53
CA PRO A 196 1.32 10.01 18.02
C PRO A 196 1.49 9.97 16.49
N TRP A 197 0.56 10.57 15.74
CA TRP A 197 0.66 10.64 14.29
C TRP A 197 1.77 11.57 13.78
N ASN A 198 2.17 12.57 14.57
CA ASN A 198 3.29 13.45 14.23
C ASN A 198 4.64 12.86 14.71
N GLN A 199 4.63 11.89 15.62
CA GLN A 199 5.81 11.17 16.08
C GLN A 199 6.07 9.86 15.32
N ALA A 200 5.06 9.37 14.60
CA ALA A 200 5.14 8.08 13.92
C ALA A 200 6.19 8.07 12.81
N LEU A 201 6.95 6.98 12.75
CA LEU A 201 8.00 6.77 11.77
C LEU A 201 7.43 6.79 10.34
N GLU A 202 7.86 7.75 9.54
CA GLU A 202 7.58 7.77 8.09
C GLU A 202 8.49 6.77 7.38
N VAL A 203 7.89 5.71 6.85
CA VAL A 203 8.63 4.63 6.19
C VAL A 203 7.71 3.89 5.22
N GLU A 204 8.31 3.32 4.18
CA GLU A 204 7.64 2.41 3.26
C GLU A 204 8.42 1.09 3.19
N LEU A 205 7.80 -0.01 3.62
CA LEU A 205 8.33 -1.36 3.55
C LEU A 205 7.43 -2.23 2.68
N LYS A 206 8.05 -2.97 1.76
CA LYS A 206 7.37 -3.96 0.93
C LYS A 206 8.00 -5.32 1.16
N LYS A 207 7.16 -6.34 1.35
CA LYS A 207 7.61 -7.72 1.49
C LYS A 207 6.69 -8.65 0.75
N THR A 208 7.26 -9.48 -0.11
CA THR A 208 6.55 -10.59 -0.74
C THR A 208 6.95 -11.89 -0.06
N VAL A 209 5.97 -12.70 0.34
CA VAL A 209 6.18 -14.01 0.96
C VAL A 209 5.34 -15.05 0.24
N GLU A 210 5.95 -16.14 -0.19
CA GLU A 210 5.25 -17.30 -0.74
C GLU A 210 4.94 -18.29 0.38
N ILE A 211 3.70 -18.78 0.39
CA ILE A 211 3.20 -19.73 1.38
C ILE A 211 2.54 -20.89 0.66
N ASN A 212 2.86 -22.11 1.11
CA ASN A 212 2.19 -23.31 0.65
C ASN A 212 1.02 -23.64 1.58
N VAL A 213 -0.20 -23.52 1.06
CA VAL A 213 -1.44 -23.86 1.76
C VAL A 213 -1.74 -25.32 1.50
N THR A 214 -1.89 -26.09 2.58
CA THR A 214 -2.15 -27.54 2.53
C THR A 214 -3.64 -27.83 2.72
N ARG A 215 -4.05 -29.09 2.52
CA ARG A 215 -5.42 -29.54 2.78
C ARG A 215 -5.76 -29.41 4.27
#